data_AF-A0A419X3L5-F1
#
_entry.id   AF-A0A419X3L5-F1
#
_cell.length_a   1.000
_cell.length_b   1.000
_cell.length_c   1.000
_cell.angle_alpha   90.00
_cell.angle_beta   90.00
_cell.angle_gamma   90.00
#
_symmetry.space_group_name_H-M   'P 1'
#
loop_
_entity.id
_entity.type
_entity.pdbx_description
1 polymer ?
#
loop_
_entity_poly.entity_id
_entity_poly.type
_entity_poly.pdbx_seq_one_letter_code
_entity_poly.pdbx_strand_id
1 'polypeptide(L)'
;MAKKAFKDTKVGKWLSKKAPGIVNAVGDVFPPAKLLSQLVKNEPEISPEDKLEFEKLLADTYADELAYHQQNTASARGMYPHSKEMTDWLAKRIMNWNLPMLALLIGANIACVYYFDSVALALISNVIGQVMQMLINERTTVANFFLGSSKGSKEKTRELLSKNESTNQ
;
A
#
# COMPACT_ATOMS: atom_id res chain seq x y z
N MET A 1 -9.27 -4.76 15.65
CA MET A 1 -9.56 -4.53 17.08
C MET A 1 -10.01 -3.09 17.26
N ALA A 2 -11.03 -2.84 18.09
CA ALA A 2 -11.55 -1.50 18.34
C ALA A 2 -10.44 -0.57 18.86
N LYS A 3 -10.42 0.66 18.34
CA LYS A 3 -9.49 1.72 18.73
C LYS A 3 -9.71 2.01 20.22
N LYS A 4 -8.80 1.55 21.10
CA LYS A 4 -8.90 1.79 22.54
C LYS A 4 -8.74 3.29 22.79
N ALA A 5 -9.55 3.86 23.68
CA ALA A 5 -9.42 5.26 24.06
C ALA A 5 -8.05 5.51 24.71
N PHE A 6 -7.50 6.72 24.57
CA PHE A 6 -6.18 7.06 25.10
C PHE A 6 -6.03 6.72 26.59
N LYS A 7 -7.10 6.94 27.38
CA LYS A 7 -7.18 6.65 28.82
C LYS A 7 -6.97 5.18 29.17
N ASP A 8 -7.32 4.27 28.26
CA ASP A 8 -7.21 2.82 28.48
C ASP A 8 -5.83 2.24 28.12
N THR A 9 -4.96 3.06 27.52
CA THR A 9 -3.61 2.65 27.14
C THR A 9 -2.68 2.58 28.37
N LYS A 10 -1.60 1.80 28.28
CA LYS A 10 -0.59 1.70 29.36
C LYS A 10 -0.10 3.11 29.78
N VAL A 11 0.17 3.97 28.79
CA VAL A 11 0.59 5.37 28.96
C VAL A 11 -0.52 6.24 29.57
N GLY A 12 -1.76 6.11 29.11
CA GLY A 12 -2.91 6.86 29.63
C GLY A 12 -3.26 6.53 31.09
N LYS A 13 -3.15 5.25 31.49
CA LYS A 13 -3.36 4.82 32.88
C LYS A 13 -2.27 5.33 33.82
N TRP A 14 -1.02 5.34 33.36
CA TRP A 14 0.10 5.89 34.14
C TRP A 14 -0.08 7.41 34.34
N LEU A 15 -0.41 8.14 33.26
CA LEU A 15 -0.70 9.58 33.34
C LEU A 15 -1.93 9.88 34.20
N SER A 16 -2.97 9.04 34.20
CA SER A 16 -4.15 9.24 35.03
C SER A 16 -3.84 9.16 36.54
N LYS A 17 -2.79 8.43 36.92
CA LYS A 17 -2.36 8.26 38.32
C LYS A 17 -1.39 9.35 38.79
N LYS A 18 -0.53 9.84 37.88
CA LYS A 18 0.59 10.72 38.21
C LYS A 18 0.42 12.17 37.74
N ALA A 19 -0.38 12.39 36.70
CA ALA A 19 -0.62 13.71 36.10
C ALA A 19 -2.03 13.78 35.45
N PRO A 20 -3.11 13.76 36.26
CA PRO A 20 -4.49 13.77 35.75
C PRO A 20 -4.81 15.02 34.91
N GLY A 21 -4.09 16.13 35.13
CA GLY A 21 -4.19 17.36 34.32
C GLY A 21 -3.87 17.14 32.83
N ILE A 22 -2.87 16.33 32.51
CA ILE A 22 -2.49 16.00 31.13
C ILE A 22 -3.57 15.14 30.47
N VAL A 23 -4.12 14.16 31.18
CA VAL A 23 -5.18 13.27 30.65
C VAL A 23 -6.48 14.04 30.41
N ASN A 24 -6.81 14.99 31.28
CA ASN A 24 -7.98 15.85 31.13
C ASN A 24 -7.83 16.85 29.98
N ALA A 25 -6.61 17.37 29.74
CA ALA A 25 -6.34 18.28 28.61
C ALA A 25 -6.39 17.58 27.24
N VAL A 26 -6.00 16.30 27.20
CA VAL A 26 -5.90 15.51 25.97
C VAL A 26 -7.21 14.80 25.61
N GLY A 27 -8.04 14.46 26.61
CA GLY A 27 -9.31 13.78 26.40
C GLY A 27 -9.14 12.33 25.91
N ASP A 28 -10.00 11.88 25.00
CA ASP A 28 -9.95 10.51 24.44
C ASP A 28 -9.06 10.38 23.18
N VAL A 29 -8.52 11.50 22.68
CA VAL A 29 -7.67 11.54 21.49
C VAL A 29 -6.25 11.15 21.88
N PHE A 30 -5.63 10.25 21.11
CA PHE A 30 -4.21 9.90 21.31
C PHE A 30 -3.33 11.05 20.78
N PRO A 31 -2.64 11.81 21.64
CA PRO A 31 -1.83 12.94 21.21
C PRO A 31 -0.47 12.48 20.68
N PRO A 32 0.22 13.30 19.88
CA PRO A 32 1.56 12.97 19.39
C PRO A 32 2.52 12.78 20.57
N ALA A 33 3.37 11.74 20.55
CA ALA A 33 4.32 11.47 21.64
C ALA A 33 5.29 12.62 21.95
N LYS A 34 5.63 13.42 20.94
CA LYS A 34 6.44 14.63 21.13
C LYS A 34 5.71 15.66 22.00
N LEU A 35 4.39 15.75 21.86
CA LEU A 35 3.54 16.61 22.68
C LEU A 35 3.44 16.06 24.12
N LEU A 36 3.24 14.75 24.27
CA LEU A 36 3.17 14.10 25.60
C LEU A 36 4.46 14.27 26.40
N SER A 37 5.61 14.03 25.77
CA SER A 37 6.91 14.21 26.42
C SER A 37 7.17 15.67 26.80
N GLN A 38 6.69 16.64 26.02
CA GLN A 38 6.75 18.06 26.39
C GLN A 38 5.82 18.41 27.56
N LEU A 39 4.60 17.88 27.57
CA LEU A 39 3.63 18.09 28.66
C LEU A 39 4.15 17.50 29.98
N VAL A 40 4.67 16.27 29.96
CA VAL A 40 5.26 15.63 31.16
C VAL A 40 6.54 16.34 31.62
N LYS A 41 7.33 16.92 30.71
CA LYS A 41 8.52 17.71 31.08
C LYS A 41 8.16 19.02 31.77
N ASN A 42 7.10 19.69 31.31
CA ASN A 42 6.63 20.97 31.82
C ASN A 42 5.78 20.86 33.11
N GLU A 43 5.33 19.66 33.49
CA GLU A 43 4.64 19.43 34.76
C GLU A 43 5.63 19.51 35.95
N PRO A 44 5.39 20.40 36.93
CA PRO A 44 6.23 20.56 38.11
C PRO A 44 5.99 19.50 39.19
N GLU A 45 4.85 18.78 39.16
CA GLU A 45 4.50 17.75 40.17
C GLU A 45 5.16 16.38 39.93
N ILE A 46 5.79 16.16 38.77
CA ILE A 46 6.38 14.86 38.41
C ILE A 46 7.86 14.83 38.81
N SER A 47 8.20 13.89 39.70
CA SER A 47 9.59 13.62 40.11
C SER A 47 10.48 13.29 38.90
N PRO A 48 11.78 13.67 38.90
CA PRO A 48 12.72 13.28 37.84
C PRO A 48 12.75 11.77 37.55
N GLU A 49 12.52 10.95 38.58
CA GLU A 49 12.44 9.48 38.47
C GLU A 49 11.20 9.03 37.69
N ASP A 50 10.05 9.64 37.94
CA ASP A 50 8.79 9.36 37.24
C ASP A 50 8.87 9.81 35.77
N LYS A 51 9.62 10.87 35.45
CA LYS A 51 9.86 11.31 34.06
C LYS A 51 10.64 10.25 33.26
N LEU A 52 11.62 9.61 33.90
CA LEU A 52 12.41 8.54 33.27
C LEU A 52 11.58 7.26 33.09
N GLU A 53 10.70 6.95 34.04
CA GLU A 53 9.74 5.84 33.92
C GLU A 53 8.77 6.07 32.75
N PHE A 54 8.28 7.29 32.58
CA PHE A 54 7.40 7.66 31.47
C PHE A 54 8.08 7.51 30.10
N GLU A 55 9.31 7.99 29.95
CA GLU A 55 10.05 7.87 28.69
C GLU A 55 10.28 6.40 28.31
N LYS A 56 10.59 5.53 29.28
CA LYS A 56 10.70 4.08 29.05
C LYS A 56 9.38 3.46 28.63
N LEU A 57 8.29 3.78 29.34
CA LEU A 57 6.95 3.25 29.05
C LEU A 57 6.48 3.64 27.63
N LEU A 58 6.78 4.87 27.22
CA LEU A 58 6.46 5.37 25.89
C LEU A 58 7.29 4.64 24.82
N ALA A 59 8.58 4.43 25.03
CA ALA A 59 9.45 3.67 24.12
C ALA A 59 8.98 2.21 23.95
N ASP A 60 8.62 1.53 25.05
CA ASP A 60 8.11 0.16 25.01
C ASP A 60 6.80 0.06 24.23
N THR A 61 5.90 1.05 24.39
CA THR A 61 4.63 1.09 23.66
C THR A 61 4.86 1.23 22.14
N TYR A 62 5.85 2.04 21.74
CA TYR A 62 6.24 2.17 20.33
C TYR A 62 6.87 0.89 19.78
N ALA A 63 7.70 0.21 20.58
CA ALA A 63 8.32 -1.05 20.19
C ALA A 63 7.26 -2.16 19.99
N ASP A 64 6.29 -2.26 20.90
CA ASP A 64 5.15 -3.17 20.78
C ASP A 64 4.37 -2.91 19.48
N GLU A 65 4.01 -1.65 19.19
CA GLU A 65 3.26 -1.27 17.99
C GLU A 65 4.03 -1.63 16.70
N LEU A 66 5.33 -1.34 16.66
CA LEU A 66 6.19 -1.69 15.53
C LEU A 66 6.25 -3.22 15.33
N ALA A 67 6.34 -4.00 16.40
CA ALA A 67 6.32 -5.46 16.35
C ALA A 67 4.98 -5.99 15.80
N TYR A 68 3.84 -5.39 16.18
CA TYR A 68 2.53 -5.71 15.60
C TYR A 68 2.46 -5.39 14.10
N HIS A 69 3.01 -4.26 13.66
CA HIS A 69 3.08 -3.93 12.23
C HIS A 69 3.98 -4.90 11.45
N GLN A 70 5.09 -5.36 12.05
CA GLN A 70 5.96 -6.36 11.44
C GLN A 70 5.26 -7.72 11.30
N GLN A 71 4.49 -8.15 12.29
CA GLN A 71 3.73 -9.40 12.21
C GLN A 71 2.60 -9.33 11.16
N ASN A 72 1.89 -8.20 11.08
CA ASN A 72 0.85 -7.98 10.08
C ASN A 72 1.40 -7.81 8.65
N THR A 73 2.63 -7.33 8.49
CA THR A 73 3.29 -7.29 7.18
C THR A 73 3.95 -8.63 6.81
N ALA A 74 4.39 -9.41 7.80
CA ALA A 74 4.90 -10.76 7.59
C ALA A 74 3.82 -11.71 7.07
N SER A 75 2.59 -11.63 7.61
CA SER A 75 1.44 -12.39 7.09
C SER A 75 1.04 -11.95 5.67
N ALA A 76 1.15 -10.64 5.36
CA ALA A 76 0.93 -10.13 4.01
C ALA A 76 2.00 -10.63 2.99
N ARG A 77 3.25 -10.83 3.43
CA ARG A 77 4.31 -11.45 2.61
C ARG A 77 4.05 -12.95 2.36
N GLY A 78 3.40 -13.64 3.29
CA GLY A 78 3.01 -15.05 3.18
C GLY A 78 1.87 -15.35 2.21
N MET A 79 1.12 -14.33 1.75
CA MET A 79 0.01 -14.48 0.79
C MET A 79 0.48 -14.54 -0.68
N TYR A 80 1.79 -14.41 -0.93
CA TYR A 80 2.41 -14.37 -2.26
C TYR A 80 2.88 -15.69 -2.92
N PRO A 81 2.85 -16.90 -2.32
CA PRO A 81 3.34 -18.09 -3.02
C PRO A 81 2.32 -18.71 -4.00
N HIS A 82 1.00 -18.47 -3.84
CA HIS A 82 -0.02 -19.10 -4.70
C HIS A 82 -0.54 -18.22 -5.85
N SER A 83 -0.16 -16.94 -5.92
CA SER A 83 -0.65 -15.99 -6.93
C SER A 83 0.25 -15.86 -8.17
N LYS A 84 1.49 -16.35 -8.12
CA LYS A 84 2.45 -16.19 -9.24
C LYS A 84 2.04 -16.98 -10.48
N GLU A 85 1.58 -18.22 -10.33
CA GLU A 85 1.19 -19.06 -11.48
C GLU A 85 -0.04 -18.52 -12.21
N MET A 86 -1.07 -18.09 -11.49
CA MET A 86 -2.28 -17.50 -12.09
C MET A 86 -1.95 -16.18 -12.79
N THR A 87 -1.10 -15.35 -12.19
CA THR A 87 -0.70 -14.05 -12.75
C THR A 87 0.11 -14.23 -14.03
N ASP A 88 1.03 -15.19 -14.07
CA ASP A 88 1.86 -15.47 -15.24
C ASP A 88 1.07 -16.10 -16.40
N TRP A 89 0.16 -17.04 -16.12
CA TRP A 89 -0.69 -17.64 -17.14
C TRP A 89 -1.62 -16.59 -17.78
N LEU A 90 -2.27 -15.77 -16.96
CA LEU A 90 -3.20 -14.76 -17.44
C LEU A 90 -2.48 -13.72 -18.29
N ALA A 91 -1.29 -13.29 -17.86
CA ALA A 91 -0.45 -12.36 -18.61
C ALA A 91 0.00 -12.94 -19.96
N LYS A 92 0.47 -14.19 -19.99
CA LYS A 92 0.86 -14.87 -21.24
C LYS A 92 -0.31 -14.98 -22.20
N ARG A 93 -1.50 -15.32 -21.69
CA ARG A 93 -2.72 -15.41 -22.49
C ARG A 93 -3.05 -14.05 -23.12
N ILE A 94 -3.11 -12.98 -22.32
CA ILE A 94 -3.44 -11.64 -22.78
C ILE A 94 -2.40 -11.14 -23.79
N MET A 95 -1.10 -11.34 -23.54
CA MET A 95 -0.05 -10.86 -24.44
C MET A 95 -0.03 -11.57 -25.79
N ASN A 96 -0.36 -12.88 -25.80
CA ASN A 96 -0.23 -13.70 -27.00
C ASN A 96 -1.53 -13.78 -27.83
N TRP A 97 -2.71 -13.75 -27.20
CA TRP A 97 -4.00 -13.88 -27.91
C TRP A 97 -4.63 -12.55 -28.33
N ASN A 98 -4.26 -11.45 -27.68
CA ASN A 98 -4.84 -10.16 -27.97
C ASN A 98 -4.37 -9.58 -29.31
N LEU A 99 -3.08 -9.76 -29.65
CA LEU A 99 -2.52 -9.35 -30.94
C LEU A 99 -3.23 -10.00 -32.16
N PRO A 100 -3.41 -11.34 -32.20
CA PRO A 100 -4.11 -11.97 -33.31
C PRO A 100 -5.60 -11.63 -33.33
N MET A 101 -6.26 -11.46 -32.18
CA MET A 101 -7.65 -10.96 -32.14
C MET A 101 -7.77 -9.55 -32.74
N LEU A 102 -6.83 -8.66 -32.42
CA LEU A 102 -6.78 -7.31 -32.99
C LEU A 102 -6.59 -7.37 -34.51
N ALA A 103 -5.65 -8.19 -34.99
CA ALA A 103 -5.40 -8.36 -36.42
C ALA A 103 -6.63 -8.92 -37.16
N LEU A 104 -7.33 -9.89 -36.56
CA LEU A 104 -8.58 -10.44 -37.08
C LEU A 104 -9.67 -9.38 -37.15
N LEU A 105 -9.88 -8.61 -36.08
CA LEU A 105 -10.90 -7.55 -36.04
C LEU A 105 -10.63 -6.44 -37.07
N ILE A 106 -9.37 -6.04 -37.24
CA ILE A 106 -8.98 -5.08 -38.28
C ILE A 106 -9.27 -5.65 -39.67
N GLY A 107 -8.85 -6.88 -39.95
CA GLY A 107 -9.11 -7.54 -41.24
C GLY A 107 -10.61 -7.70 -41.52
N ALA A 108 -11.39 -8.11 -40.52
CA ALA A 108 -12.83 -8.23 -40.61
C ALA A 108 -13.50 -6.87 -40.85
N ASN A 109 -13.05 -5.81 -40.17
CA ASN A 109 -13.59 -4.46 -40.38
C ASN A 109 -13.30 -3.94 -41.80
N ILE A 110 -12.08 -4.12 -42.30
CA ILE A 110 -11.72 -3.75 -43.67
C ILE A 110 -12.56 -4.52 -44.69
N ALA A 111 -12.73 -5.84 -44.49
CA ALA A 111 -13.58 -6.65 -45.36
C ALA A 111 -15.05 -6.17 -45.34
N CYS A 112 -15.59 -5.88 -44.16
CA CYS A 112 -16.94 -5.32 -44.02
C CYS A 112 -17.08 -4.00 -44.79
N VAL A 113 -16.12 -3.07 -44.65
CA VAL A 113 -16.09 -1.79 -45.38
C VAL A 113 -15.99 -1.98 -46.89
N TYR A 114 -15.24 -2.98 -47.34
CA TYR A 114 -15.08 -3.23 -48.78
C TYR A 114 -16.35 -3.81 -49.43
N TYR A 115 -17.07 -4.71 -48.74
CA TYR A 115 -18.20 -5.43 -49.31
C TYR A 115 -19.56 -4.77 -49.08
N PHE A 116 -19.69 -3.89 -48.07
CA PHE A 116 -20.96 -3.30 -47.67
C PHE A 116 -20.82 -1.78 -47.58
N ASP A 117 -21.70 -1.04 -48.25
CA ASP A 117 -21.69 0.43 -48.18
C ASP A 117 -23.04 0.89 -47.58
N SER A 118 -23.14 0.84 -46.25
CA SER A 118 -24.37 1.16 -45.52
C SER A 118 -24.10 1.97 -44.26
N VAL A 119 -25.07 2.80 -43.85
CA VAL A 119 -25.00 3.56 -42.58
C VAL A 119 -24.87 2.62 -41.38
N ALA A 120 -25.45 1.41 -41.45
CA ALA A 120 -25.32 0.38 -40.42
C ALA A 120 -23.85 -0.07 -40.23
N LEU A 121 -23.05 -0.03 -41.29
CA LEU A 121 -21.64 -0.37 -41.25
C LEU A 121 -20.79 0.63 -40.45
N ALA A 122 -21.13 1.92 -40.52
CA ALA A 122 -20.47 2.95 -39.73
C ALA A 122 -20.71 2.74 -38.23
N LEU A 123 -21.92 2.32 -37.85
CA LEU A 123 -22.24 1.95 -36.47
C LEU A 123 -21.44 0.71 -36.02
N ILE A 124 -21.43 -0.34 -36.85
CA ILE A 124 -20.68 -1.58 -36.58
C ILE A 124 -19.18 -1.29 -36.45
N SER A 125 -18.63 -0.43 -37.31
CA SER A 125 -17.21 -0.07 -37.29
C SER A 125 -16.82 0.71 -36.03
N ASN A 126 -17.70 1.58 -35.53
CA ASN A 126 -17.48 2.27 -34.26
C ASN A 126 -17.44 1.29 -33.08
N VAL A 127 -18.37 0.32 -33.04
CA VAL A 127 -18.40 -0.72 -31.99
C VAL A 127 -17.14 -1.59 -32.06
N ILE A 128 -16.71 -2.01 -33.25
CA ILE A 128 -15.47 -2.77 -33.45
C ILE A 128 -14.26 -1.95 -32.98
N GLY A 129 -14.23 -0.65 -33.29
CA GLY A 129 -13.21 0.29 -32.79
C GLY A 129 -13.12 0.33 -31.27
N GLN A 130 -14.27 0.40 -30.58
CA GLN A 130 -14.31 0.38 -29.12
C GLN A 130 -13.77 -0.93 -28.54
N VAL A 131 -14.14 -2.08 -29.11
CA VAL A 131 -13.64 -3.39 -28.68
C VAL A 131 -12.12 -3.50 -28.87
N MET A 132 -11.59 -3.02 -30.00
CA MET A 132 -10.15 -2.96 -30.23
C MET A 132 -9.43 -2.09 -29.18
N GLN A 133 -10.01 -0.95 -28.80
CA GLN A 133 -9.44 -0.09 -27.77
C GLN A 133 -9.44 -0.77 -26.39
N MET A 134 -10.51 -1.47 -26.01
CA MET A 134 -10.57 -2.22 -24.75
C MET A 134 -9.49 -3.31 -24.70
N LEU A 135 -9.30 -4.02 -25.81
CA LEU A 135 -8.25 -5.00 -25.99
C LEU A 135 -6.85 -4.38 -25.82
N ILE A 136 -6.55 -3.26 -26.50
CA ILE A 136 -5.27 -2.56 -26.34
C ILE A 136 -5.06 -2.11 -24.88
N ASN A 137 -6.11 -1.61 -24.22
CA ASN A 137 -6.04 -1.15 -22.83
C ASN A 137 -5.71 -2.31 -21.86
N GLU A 138 -6.29 -3.49 -22.06
CA GLU A 138 -5.97 -4.69 -21.27
C GLU A 138 -4.48 -5.04 -21.41
N ARG A 139 -3.94 -5.02 -22.64
CA ARG A 139 -2.52 -5.27 -22.90
C ARG A 139 -1.61 -4.22 -22.25
N THR A 140 -1.96 -2.95 -22.35
CA THR A 140 -1.19 -1.86 -21.72
C THR A 140 -1.20 -1.98 -20.20
N THR A 141 -2.35 -2.37 -19.61
CA THR A 141 -2.49 -2.58 -18.17
C THR A 141 -1.58 -3.70 -17.68
N VAL A 142 -1.58 -4.85 -18.37
CA VAL A 142 -0.69 -5.96 -18.04
C VAL A 142 0.77 -5.56 -18.25
N ALA A 143 1.12 -4.89 -19.36
CA ALA A 143 2.49 -4.46 -19.61
C ALA A 143 2.99 -3.50 -18.52
N ASN A 144 2.17 -2.53 -18.11
CA ASN A 144 2.49 -1.58 -17.05
C ASN A 144 2.61 -2.26 -15.67
N PHE A 145 1.74 -3.22 -15.36
CA PHE A 145 1.82 -4.01 -14.13
C PHE A 145 3.14 -4.78 -14.04
N PHE A 146 3.54 -5.49 -15.10
CA PHE A 146 4.77 -6.28 -15.12
C PHE A 146 6.03 -5.40 -15.15
N LEU A 147 6.04 -4.31 -15.92
CA LEU A 147 7.17 -3.38 -15.95
C LEU A 147 7.29 -2.58 -14.64
N GLY A 148 6.18 -2.22 -14.02
CA GLY A 148 6.14 -1.54 -12.72
C GLY A 148 6.63 -2.43 -11.57
N SER A 149 6.15 -3.68 -11.53
CA SER A 149 6.60 -4.69 -10.56
C SER A 149 8.10 -5.02 -10.71
N SER A 150 8.58 -5.13 -11.96
CA SER A 150 9.99 -5.43 -12.25
C SER A 150 10.93 -4.28 -11.86
N LYS A 151 10.57 -3.02 -12.15
CA LYS A 151 11.39 -1.86 -11.78
C LYS A 151 11.45 -1.64 -10.27
N GLY A 152 10.30 -1.72 -9.58
CA GLY A 152 10.23 -1.46 -8.14
C GLY A 152 10.99 -2.48 -7.27
N SER A 153 11.07 -3.74 -7.70
CA SER A 153 11.86 -4.75 -6.96
C SER A 153 13.37 -4.58 -7.15
N LYS A 154 13.82 -4.18 -8.35
CA LYS A 154 15.25 -3.94 -8.62
C LYS A 154 15.77 -2.70 -7.89
N GLU A 155 14.97 -1.63 -7.81
CA GLU A 155 15.34 -0.42 -7.05
C GLU A 155 15.45 -0.70 -5.56
N LYS A 156 14.47 -1.39 -4.95
CA LYS A 156 14.52 -1.76 -3.54
C LYS A 156 15.73 -2.65 -3.21
N THR A 157 16.01 -3.65 -4.04
CA THR A 157 17.20 -4.50 -3.86
C THR A 157 18.49 -3.70 -3.98
N ARG A 158 18.58 -2.77 -4.95
CA ARG A 158 19.75 -1.90 -5.12
C ARG A 158 19.94 -0.95 -3.93
N GLU A 159 18.86 -0.36 -3.42
CA GLU A 159 18.90 0.52 -2.25
C GLU A 159 19.39 -0.23 -1.00
N LEU A 160 18.87 -1.44 -0.77
CA LEU A 160 19.32 -2.31 0.32
C LEU A 160 20.81 -2.69 0.20
N LEU A 161 21.29 -2.99 -1.00
CA LEU A 161 22.70 -3.30 -1.25
C LEU A 161 23.59 -2.08 -0.98
N SER A 162 23.21 -0.90 -1.48
CA SER A 162 23.98 0.34 -1.26
C SER A 162 24.06 0.73 0.22
N LYS A 163 23.00 0.49 0.99
CA LYS A 163 22.95 0.78 2.42
C LYS A 163 23.82 -0.18 3.24
N ASN A 164 23.90 -1.44 2.82
CA ASN A 164 24.80 -2.42 3.45
C ASN A 164 26.28 -2.12 3.15
N GLU A 165 26.60 -1.61 1.97
CA GLU A 165 27.96 -1.18 1.65
C GLU A 165 28.40 0.05 2.47
N SER A 166 27.51 1.02 2.69
CA SER A 166 27.81 2.20 3.53
C SER A 166 27.92 1.93 5.03
N THR A 167 27.45 0.76 5.50
CA THR A 167 27.50 0.38 6.93
C THR A 167 28.74 -0.44 7.28
N ASN A 168 29.46 -0.96 6.27
CA ASN A 168 30.68 -1.75 6.42
C ASN A 168 31.97 -0.95 6.15
N GLN A 169 31.87 0.38 6.03
CA GLN A 169 32.98 1.35 6.05
C GLN A 169 32.92 2.19 7.32
#